data_AF-A0A1B6L1I2-F1
#
_entry.id   AF-A0A1B6L1I2-F1
#
_cell.length_a   1.000
_cell.length_b   1.000
_cell.length_c   1.000
_cell.angle_alpha   90.00
_cell.angle_beta   90.00
_cell.angle_gamma   90.00
#
_symmetry.space_group_name_H-M   'P 1'
#
loop_
_entity.id
_entity.type
_entity.pdbx_description
1 polymer ?
#
loop_
_entity_poly.entity_id
_entity_poly.type
_entity_poly.pdbx_seq_one_letter_code
_entity_poly.pdbx_strand_id
1 'polypeptide(L)'
;MEDYQRGKRKNKTRIVTDPLKITNILNDFFINPLQEEPHEIARNTTNHEQENIADTPLCLTKFHTITEAELTKLFTHIKTNNAAGYDEITGKLLKHCKEVITTPLLHIINTSITECKIP
;
A
#
# COMPACT_ATOMS: atom_id res chain seq x y z
N MET A 1 -47.35 2.78 -12.82
CA MET A 1 -46.17 2.12 -13.41
C MET A 1 -45.00 3.03 -13.07
N GLU A 2 -44.15 2.55 -12.17
CA GLU A 2 -43.21 3.32 -11.35
C GLU A 2 -41.96 3.68 -12.15
N ASP A 3 -41.56 4.96 -12.14
CA ASP A 3 -40.22 5.36 -12.54
C ASP A 3 -39.48 5.99 -11.37
N TYR A 4 -38.49 5.21 -10.93
CA TYR A 4 -37.54 5.39 -9.85
C TYR A 4 -36.66 6.63 -10.04
N GLN A 5 -36.87 7.67 -9.21
CA GLN A 5 -36.02 8.86 -9.18
C GLN A 5 -34.74 8.61 -8.38
N ARG A 6 -33.67 8.13 -9.04
CA ARG A 6 -32.32 8.07 -8.47
C ARG A 6 -31.69 9.47 -8.53
N GLY A 7 -31.67 10.16 -7.40
CA GLY A 7 -31.07 11.49 -7.23
C GLY A 7 -29.61 11.53 -7.71
N LYS A 8 -29.36 12.20 -8.83
CA LYS A 8 -28.01 12.58 -9.26
C LYS A 8 -27.61 13.84 -8.49
N ARG A 9 -26.72 13.73 -7.50
CA ARG A 9 -25.95 14.89 -7.01
C ARG A 9 -25.15 15.44 -8.19
N LYS A 10 -25.62 16.54 -8.79
CA LYS A 10 -24.89 17.29 -9.80
C LYS A 10 -23.75 18.04 -9.11
N ASN A 11 -22.62 17.39 -8.89
CA ASN A 11 -21.40 18.12 -8.56
C ASN A 11 -20.99 18.88 -9.83
N LYS A 12 -21.15 20.20 -9.85
CA LYS A 12 -20.62 21.04 -10.93
C LYS A 12 -19.10 20.95 -10.89
N THR A 13 -18.50 20.22 -11.82
CA THR A 13 -17.04 20.23 -12.01
C THR A 13 -16.61 21.62 -12.44
N ARG A 14 -15.99 22.38 -11.52
CA ARG A 14 -15.43 23.70 -11.82
C ARG A 14 -13.96 23.51 -12.21
N ILE A 15 -13.64 23.77 -13.47
CA ILE A 15 -12.24 23.77 -13.93
C ILE A 15 -11.59 25.05 -13.40
N VAL A 16 -10.51 24.91 -12.64
CA VAL A 16 -9.67 26.01 -12.15
C VAL A 16 -8.39 26.00 -12.98
N THR A 17 -8.12 27.10 -13.70
CA THR A 17 -6.96 27.23 -14.60
C THR A 17 -5.91 28.23 -14.10
N ASP A 18 -6.21 28.93 -13.00
CA ASP A 18 -5.34 29.92 -12.39
C ASP A 18 -4.24 29.22 -11.56
N PRO A 19 -2.96 29.32 -11.96
CA PRO A 19 -1.87 28.59 -11.32
C PRO A 19 -1.77 28.84 -9.81
N LEU A 20 -1.97 30.09 -9.37
CA LEU A 20 -1.88 30.45 -7.95
C LEU A 20 -2.96 29.75 -7.13
N LYS A 21 -4.19 29.68 -7.68
CA LYS A 21 -5.29 28.95 -7.03
C LYS A 21 -5.03 27.46 -7.00
N ILE A 22 -4.48 26.89 -8.06
CA ILE A 22 -4.11 25.46 -8.09
C ILE A 22 -3.06 25.17 -7.02
N THR A 23 -2.00 25.99 -6.93
CA THR A 23 -0.94 25.83 -5.94
C THR A 23 -1.49 25.91 -4.51
N ASN A 24 -2.36 26.87 -4.21
CA ASN A 24 -2.94 27.00 -2.88
C ASN A 24 -3.85 25.81 -2.54
N ILE A 25 -4.71 25.36 -3.47
CA ILE A 25 -5.56 24.19 -3.27
C ILE A 25 -4.72 22.94 -2.95
N LEU A 26 -3.62 22.72 -3.68
CA LEU A 26 -2.74 21.58 -3.44
C LEU A 26 -2.00 21.71 -2.11
N ASN A 27 -1.46 22.89 -1.80
CA ASN A 27 -0.79 23.13 -0.54
C ASN A 27 -1.74 22.90 0.64
N ASP A 28 -2.94 23.46 0.60
CA ASP A 28 -3.92 23.30 1.69
C ASP A 28 -4.31 21.83 1.88
N PHE A 29 -4.45 21.08 0.77
CA PHE A 29 -4.78 19.65 0.79
C PHE A 29 -3.65 18.79 1.40
N PHE A 30 -2.39 19.04 1.02
CA PHE A 30 -1.27 18.22 1.48
C PHE A 30 -0.70 18.65 2.83
N ILE A 31 -0.87 19.91 3.24
CA ILE A 31 -0.39 20.42 4.54
C ILE A 31 -1.38 20.06 5.67
N ASN A 32 -2.69 19.98 5.39
CA ASN A 32 -3.72 19.69 6.39
C ASN A 32 -4.50 18.40 6.08
N PRO A 33 -3.87 17.21 6.08
CA PRO A 33 -4.50 15.96 5.65
C PRO A 33 -5.66 15.45 6.54
N LEU A 34 -6.10 16.17 7.57
CA LEU A 34 -6.99 15.67 8.63
C LEU A 34 -7.97 16.75 9.16
N GLN A 35 -8.72 17.44 8.28
CA GLN A 35 -9.86 18.28 8.69
C GLN A 35 -11.22 17.76 8.18
N GLU A 36 -11.32 16.46 7.88
CA GLU A 36 -12.62 15.80 7.84
C GLU A 36 -12.91 15.23 9.23
N GLU A 37 -13.84 15.90 9.93
CA GLU A 37 -14.38 15.48 11.23
C GLU A 37 -14.85 14.01 11.20
N PRO A 38 -14.53 13.19 12.22
CA PRO A 38 -14.92 11.79 12.31
C PRO A 38 -16.38 11.67 12.76
N HIS A 39 -17.32 12.04 11.90
CA HIS A 39 -18.74 11.80 12.13
C HIS A 39 -19.24 10.74 11.14
N GLU A 40 -19.11 9.48 11.58
CA GLU A 40 -19.90 8.28 11.23
C GLU A 40 -19.06 6.98 11.15
N ILE A 41 -18.19 6.75 12.13
CA ILE A 41 -17.82 5.36 12.52
C ILE A 41 -18.39 5.11 13.92
N ALA A 42 -19.71 5.20 14.02
CA ALA A 42 -20.42 4.78 15.21
C ALA A 42 -20.40 3.24 15.31
N ARG A 43 -19.49 2.74 16.14
CA ARG A 43 -19.71 1.65 17.12
C ARG A 43 -20.31 0.35 16.58
N ASN A 44 -19.47 -0.47 15.97
CA ASN A 44 -19.44 -1.90 16.31
C ASN A 44 -18.20 -2.14 17.18
N THR A 45 -18.25 -1.68 18.43
CA THR A 45 -17.31 -2.08 19.48
C THR A 45 -17.61 -3.52 19.86
N THR A 46 -17.09 -4.48 19.10
CA THR A 46 -16.71 -5.76 19.68
C THR A 46 -15.58 -5.47 20.65
N ASN A 47 -15.73 -5.92 21.90
CA ASN A 47 -14.74 -5.80 22.96
C ASN A 47 -13.39 -6.34 22.49
N HIS A 48 -12.56 -5.49 21.90
CA HIS A 48 -11.14 -5.75 21.78
C HIS A 48 -10.55 -5.21 23.06
N GLU A 49 -10.14 -6.16 23.91
CA GLU A 49 -9.25 -5.92 25.04
C GLU A 49 -8.19 -4.92 24.61
N GLN A 50 -8.15 -3.75 25.27
CA GLN A 50 -7.04 -2.84 25.15
C GLN A 50 -5.83 -3.57 25.73
N GLU A 51 -5.11 -4.31 24.88
CA GLU A 51 -3.74 -4.68 25.18
C GLU A 51 -3.00 -3.37 25.44
N ASN A 52 -2.48 -3.24 26.65
CA ASN A 52 -1.57 -2.17 27.01
C ASN A 52 -0.37 -2.31 26.07
N ILE A 53 -0.34 -1.50 25.00
CA ILE A 53 0.87 -1.29 24.22
C ILE A 53 1.80 -0.53 25.17
N ALA A 54 2.57 -1.27 25.94
CA ALA A 54 3.64 -0.70 26.75
C ALA A 54 4.52 0.14 25.83
N ASP A 55 4.89 1.33 26.29
CA ASP A 55 5.80 2.31 25.67
C ASP A 55 7.21 1.73 25.45
N THR A 56 7.30 0.63 24.70
CA THR A 56 8.55 0.11 24.18
C THR A 56 8.80 0.86 22.88
N PRO A 57 9.86 1.69 22.80
CA PRO A 57 10.24 2.24 21.51
C PRO A 57 10.43 1.05 20.58
N LEU A 58 9.77 1.10 19.42
CA LEU A 58 9.82 0.06 18.39
C LEU A 58 11.26 0.02 17.83
N CYS A 59 12.16 -0.57 18.60
CA CYS A 59 13.58 -0.61 18.31
C CYS A 59 13.82 -1.81 17.41
N LEU A 60 14.14 -1.54 16.15
CA LEU A 60 14.54 -2.56 15.19
C LEU A 60 15.94 -3.07 15.58
N THR A 61 15.98 -4.05 16.49
CA THR A 61 17.23 -4.56 17.06
C THR A 61 17.98 -5.52 16.13
N LYS A 62 17.27 -6.15 15.18
CA LYS A 62 17.84 -7.06 14.18
C LYS A 62 16.91 -7.23 12.99
N PHE A 63 17.50 -7.49 11.84
CA PHE A 63 16.79 -8.03 10.68
C PHE A 63 16.83 -9.56 10.70
N HIS A 64 15.79 -10.18 10.16
CA HIS A 64 15.69 -11.64 10.04
C HIS A 64 15.60 -12.05 8.59
N THR A 65 16.25 -13.15 8.25
CA THR A 65 16.12 -13.81 6.94
C THR A 65 14.70 -14.34 6.75
N ILE A 66 14.30 -14.51 5.50
CA ILE A 66 13.01 -15.10 5.13
C ILE A 66 13.16 -16.57 4.74
N THR A 67 12.06 -17.30 4.77
CA THR A 67 11.92 -18.69 4.34
C THR A 67 11.35 -18.78 2.92
N GLU A 68 11.53 -19.93 2.30
CA GLU A 68 10.94 -20.21 0.98
C GLU A 68 9.41 -20.14 0.98
N ALA A 69 8.77 -20.59 2.07
CA ALA A 69 7.31 -20.54 2.21
C ALA A 69 6.79 -19.09 2.27
N GLU A 70 7.49 -18.20 2.97
CA GLU A 70 7.17 -16.78 3.02
C GLU A 70 7.35 -16.13 1.64
N LEU A 71 8.47 -16.43 0.96
CA LEU A 71 8.71 -15.93 -0.40
C LEU A 71 7.64 -16.43 -1.39
N THR A 72 7.25 -17.70 -1.29
CA THR A 72 6.16 -18.29 -2.09
C THR A 72 4.84 -17.58 -1.83
N LYS A 73 4.53 -17.26 -0.57
CA LYS A 73 3.35 -16.47 -0.20
C LYS A 73 3.42 -15.04 -0.75
N LEU A 74 4.60 -14.42 -0.85
CA LEU A 74 4.74 -13.10 -1.47
C LEU A 74 4.38 -13.12 -2.95
N PHE A 75 4.77 -14.16 -3.71
CA PHE A 75 4.38 -14.29 -5.12
C PHE A 75 2.86 -14.29 -5.35
N THR A 76 2.04 -14.73 -4.38
CA THR A 76 0.59 -14.71 -4.55
C THR A 76 0.04 -13.28 -4.55
N HIS A 77 0.67 -12.37 -3.80
CA HIS A 77 0.25 -10.98 -3.61
C HIS A 77 0.78 -10.01 -4.68
N ILE A 78 1.72 -10.44 -5.53
CA ILE A 78 2.24 -9.60 -6.62
C ILE A 78 1.11 -9.25 -7.61
N LYS A 79 0.99 -7.98 -7.99
CA LYS A 79 0.00 -7.55 -8.98
C LYS A 79 0.40 -8.11 -10.35
N THR A 80 -0.58 -8.68 -11.07
CA THR A 80 -0.39 -9.24 -12.42
C THR A 80 -0.74 -8.23 -13.51
N ASN A 81 -0.47 -6.94 -13.30
CA ASN A 81 -0.65 -5.93 -14.34
C ASN A 81 0.55 -5.95 -15.33
N ASN A 82 0.41 -5.23 -16.45
CA ASN A 82 1.47 -5.12 -17.46
C ASN A 82 2.49 -4.02 -17.15
N ALA A 83 2.34 -3.33 -16.02
CA ALA A 83 3.31 -2.34 -15.60
C ALA A 83 4.58 -3.06 -15.13
N ALA A 84 5.72 -2.68 -15.70
CA ALA A 84 7.03 -3.15 -15.30
C ALA A 84 7.81 -2.01 -14.62
N GLY A 85 8.83 -2.38 -13.85
CA GLY A 85 9.80 -1.44 -13.31
C GLY A 85 10.84 -1.03 -14.36
N TYR A 86 11.96 -0.47 -13.88
CA TYR A 86 13.10 -0.09 -14.73
C TYR A 86 13.77 -1.28 -15.41
N ASP A 87 13.63 -2.48 -14.84
CA ASP A 87 14.15 -3.74 -15.35
C ASP A 87 13.27 -4.39 -16.43
N GLU A 88 12.13 -3.77 -16.77
CA GLU A 88 11.15 -4.28 -17.73
C GLU A 88 10.53 -5.66 -17.36
N ILE A 89 10.71 -6.12 -16.12
CA ILE A 89 10.12 -7.38 -15.64
C ILE A 89 8.72 -7.12 -15.09
N THR A 90 7.70 -7.66 -15.76
CA THR A 90 6.32 -7.56 -15.28
C THR A 90 6.04 -8.53 -14.13
N GLY A 91 5.09 -8.18 -13.25
CA GLY A 91 4.62 -9.08 -12.20
C GLY A 91 4.02 -10.39 -12.75
N LYS A 92 3.47 -10.38 -13.99
CA LYS A 92 3.02 -11.59 -14.69
C LYS A 92 4.17 -12.55 -14.98
N LEU A 93 5.25 -12.02 -15.57
CA LEU A 93 6.44 -12.82 -15.90
C LEU A 93 7.08 -13.37 -14.62
N LEU A 94 7.17 -12.54 -13.59
CA LEU A 94 7.71 -12.92 -12.29
C LEU A 94 6.93 -14.08 -11.65
N LYS A 95 5.59 -14.08 -11.70
CA LYS A 95 4.78 -15.22 -11.24
C LYS A 95 4.93 -16.46 -12.11
N HIS A 96 5.09 -16.29 -13.42
CA HIS A 96 5.25 -17.41 -14.35
C HIS A 96 6.56 -18.16 -14.09
N CYS A 97 7.65 -17.43 -13.80
CA CYS A 97 8.97 -18.03 -13.57
C CYS A 97 9.25 -18.38 -12.11
N LYS A 98 8.28 -18.22 -11.18
CA LYS A 98 8.49 -18.34 -9.73
C LYS A 98 9.22 -19.63 -9.33
N GLU A 99 8.88 -20.77 -9.94
CA GLU A 99 9.46 -22.07 -9.59
C GLU A 99 10.96 -22.14 -9.84
N VAL A 100 11.46 -21.40 -10.84
CA VAL A 100 12.88 -21.37 -11.22
C VAL A 100 13.63 -20.31 -10.42
N ILE A 101 13.00 -19.17 -10.15
CA ILE A 101 13.67 -18.01 -9.52
C ILE A 101 13.59 -18.02 -7.99
N THR A 102 12.72 -18.84 -7.38
CA THR A 102 12.49 -18.82 -5.92
C THR A 102 13.77 -19.08 -5.15
N THR A 103 14.52 -20.14 -5.49
CA THR A 103 15.77 -20.49 -4.81
C THR A 103 16.86 -19.41 -4.95
N PRO A 104 17.22 -18.92 -6.15
CA PRO A 104 18.24 -17.88 -6.28
C PRO A 104 17.79 -16.55 -5.65
N LEU A 105 16.51 -16.19 -5.76
CA LEU A 105 15.97 -14.96 -5.16
C LEU A 105 16.00 -15.02 -3.63
N LEU A 106 15.67 -16.18 -3.03
CA LEU A 106 15.76 -16.42 -1.59
C LEU A 106 17.20 -16.22 -1.09
N HIS A 107 18.17 -16.76 -1.82
CA HIS A 107 19.58 -16.58 -1.50
C HIS A 107 19.98 -15.10 -1.54
N ILE A 108 19.64 -14.37 -2.61
CA ILE A 108 19.95 -12.94 -2.74
C ILE A 108 19.35 -12.14 -1.59
N ILE A 109 18.06 -12.35 -1.27
CA ILE A 109 17.38 -11.62 -0.20
C ILE A 109 18.05 -11.88 1.14
N ASN A 110 18.30 -13.15 1.46
CA ASN A 110 18.88 -13.51 2.75
C ASN A 110 20.32 -13.02 2.89
N THR A 111 21.14 -13.14 1.85
CA THR A 111 22.49 -12.57 1.82
C THR A 111 22.45 -11.04 1.97
N SER A 112 21.49 -10.37 1.33
CA SER A 112 21.33 -8.91 1.46
C SER A 112 20.97 -8.50 2.88
N ILE A 113 20.13 -9.27 3.56
CA ILE A 113 19.74 -9.04 4.96
C ILE A 113 20.91 -9.28 5.91
N THR A 114 21.69 -10.35 5.71
CA THR A 114 22.77 -10.73 6.63
C THR A 114 24.05 -9.93 6.43
N GLU A 115 24.38 -9.57 5.20
CA GLU A 115 25.65 -8.90 4.87
C GLU A 115 25.50 -7.40 4.60
N CYS A 116 24.26 -6.90 4.52
CA CYS A 116 23.95 -5.53 4.11
C CYS A 116 24.57 -5.17 2.74
N LYS A 117 24.62 -6.14 1.83
CA LYS A 117 25.16 -5.99 0.46
C LYS A 117 24.13 -6.42 -0.56
N ILE A 118 23.90 -5.57 -1.55
CA ILE A 118 23.12 -5.91 -2.73
C ILE A 118 24.12 -6.47 -3.78
N PRO A 119 23.80 -7.58 -4.46
CA PRO A 119 24.66 -8.11 -5.53
C PRO A 119 24.88 -7.13 -6.69
#